data_AF-A0A8V5H6E2-F1
#
_entry.id   AF-A0A8V5H6E2-F1
#
_cell.length_a   1.000
_cell.length_b   1.000
_cell.length_c   1.000
_cell.angle_alpha   90.00
_cell.angle_beta   90.00
_cell.angle_gamma   90.00
#
_symmetry.space_group_name_H-M   'P 1'
#
loop_
_entity.id
_entity.type
_entity.pdbx_description
1 polymer ?
#
loop_
_entity_poly.entity_id
_entity_poly.type
_entity_poly.pdbx_seq_one_letter_code
_entity_poly.pdbx_strand_id
1 'polypeptide(L)'
;MRCGHGSTHRSQQALSKRALICSRAEHLPTQPLPHRLRAEARPPPPSSPLPAGDCPQPPRFVFAEPTAAPQEPYTVGTTLRYRCRPGYTMASGKSPVVTCVSNSSWSADPDFCIGGFLPRGHGSLLPSW
;
A
#
# COMPACT_ATOMS: atom_id res chain seq x y z
N MET A 1 53.01 -8.25 -47.48
CA MET A 1 52.89 -9.05 -48.72
C MET A 1 53.92 -10.17 -48.70
N ARG A 2 53.52 -11.34 -49.21
CA ARG A 2 54.27 -12.59 -49.48
C ARG A 2 54.31 -13.64 -48.37
N CYS A 3 54.26 -14.87 -48.88
CA CYS A 3 53.57 -16.04 -48.35
C CYS A 3 54.56 -17.17 -48.03
N GLY A 4 54.14 -18.12 -47.19
CA GLY A 4 54.71 -19.46 -47.10
C GLY A 4 53.64 -20.47 -46.68
N HIS A 5 53.42 -21.47 -47.53
CA HIS A 5 52.66 -22.73 -47.43
C HIS A 5 51.96 -23.06 -46.09
N GLY A 6 50.74 -23.56 -46.02
CA GLY A 6 49.91 -24.27 -46.98
C GLY A 6 48.96 -25.16 -46.17
N SER A 7 47.77 -25.39 -46.73
CA SER A 7 47.02 -26.64 -46.54
C SER A 7 46.35 -26.92 -45.18
N THR A 8 45.01 -26.97 -45.28
CA THR A 8 44.10 -27.95 -44.65
C THR A 8 43.36 -27.54 -43.38
N HIS A 9 42.09 -27.27 -43.64
CA HIS A 9 40.94 -27.10 -42.77
C HIS A 9 40.66 -28.34 -41.88
N ARG A 10 40.44 -28.06 -40.59
CA ARG A 10 39.48 -28.73 -39.69
C ARG A 10 39.56 -30.27 -39.57
N SER A 11 40.36 -30.71 -38.60
CA SER A 11 40.12 -31.84 -37.70
C SER A 11 41.29 -31.83 -36.72
N GLN A 12 41.19 -32.02 -35.42
CA GLN A 12 40.12 -32.44 -34.51
C GLN A 12 40.71 -32.23 -33.11
N GLN A 13 39.83 -32.04 -32.11
CA GLN A 13 40.08 -32.34 -30.69
C GLN A 13 41.09 -31.48 -29.91
N ALA A 14 40.60 -30.80 -28.87
CA ALA A 14 40.88 -31.14 -27.47
C ALA A 14 40.55 -29.95 -26.57
N LEU A 15 39.49 -30.13 -25.79
CA LEU A 15 39.11 -29.29 -24.65
C LEU A 15 40.23 -29.36 -23.59
N SER A 16 40.97 -28.27 -23.32
CA SER A 16 41.70 -28.14 -22.04
C SER A 16 42.08 -26.69 -21.69
N LYS A 17 41.21 -26.08 -20.88
CA LYS A 17 41.51 -25.33 -19.64
C LYS A 17 42.72 -24.36 -19.61
N ARG A 18 42.33 -23.09 -19.43
CA ARG A 18 42.93 -21.99 -18.62
C ARG A 18 43.64 -20.85 -19.37
N ALA A 19 42.95 -19.70 -19.30
CA ALA A 19 43.40 -18.39 -18.81
C ALA A 19 44.78 -17.88 -19.27
N LEU A 20 44.76 -16.91 -20.20
CA LEU A 20 45.71 -15.80 -20.18
C LEU A 20 44.97 -14.48 -20.40
N ILE A 21 45.22 -13.60 -19.44
CA ILE A 21 44.63 -12.29 -19.19
C ILE A 21 45.30 -11.29 -20.14
N CYS A 22 44.52 -10.58 -20.97
CA CYS A 22 44.98 -9.37 -21.64
C CYS A 22 44.31 -8.16 -20.97
N SER A 23 44.88 -7.72 -19.85
CA SER A 23 44.49 -6.49 -19.17
C SER A 23 44.83 -5.30 -20.05
N ARG A 24 43.81 -4.58 -20.55
CA ARG A 24 44.00 -3.30 -21.23
C ARG A 24 43.76 -2.18 -20.24
N ALA A 25 44.73 -1.27 -20.20
CA ALA A 25 44.83 -0.12 -19.32
C ALA A 25 43.59 0.79 -19.35
N GLU A 26 43.03 0.96 -18.16
CA GLU A 26 42.21 2.05 -17.64
C GLU A 26 42.27 3.35 -18.49
N HIS A 27 41.24 3.59 -19.30
CA HIS A 27 40.82 4.95 -19.64
C HIS A 27 39.53 5.19 -18.89
N LEU A 28 39.63 5.86 -17.75
CA LEU A 28 38.52 6.27 -16.91
C LEU A 28 37.67 7.28 -17.69
N PRO A 29 36.46 6.95 -18.19
CA PRO A 29 35.53 8.02 -18.54
C PRO A 29 34.99 8.54 -17.21
N THR A 30 35.27 9.81 -16.88
CA THR A 30 34.54 10.53 -15.84
C THR A 30 33.06 10.39 -16.14
N GLN A 31 32.39 9.46 -15.47
CA GLN A 31 30.93 9.41 -15.44
C GLN A 31 30.50 10.79 -14.93
N PRO A 32 29.72 11.58 -15.69
CA PRO A 32 28.84 12.51 -15.01
C PRO A 32 27.95 11.63 -14.15
N LEU A 33 28.12 11.70 -12.82
CA LEU A 33 27.15 11.20 -11.87
C LEU A 33 25.77 11.59 -12.43
N PRO A 34 24.81 10.67 -12.62
CA PRO A 34 23.45 11.11 -12.88
C PRO A 34 23.13 12.04 -11.71
N HIS A 35 22.86 13.32 -12.02
CA HIS A 35 22.47 14.31 -11.03
C HIS A 35 21.53 13.60 -10.10
N ARG A 36 21.98 13.47 -8.84
CA ARG A 36 21.29 12.80 -7.75
C ARG A 36 19.81 12.90 -8.04
N LEU A 37 19.15 11.75 -8.17
CA LEU A 37 17.72 11.64 -7.97
C LEU A 37 17.48 12.28 -6.61
N ARG A 38 17.25 13.59 -6.60
CA ARG A 38 16.73 14.26 -5.45
C ARG A 38 15.36 13.64 -5.38
N ALA A 39 15.19 12.71 -4.44
CA ALA A 39 13.90 12.48 -3.84
C ALA A 39 13.52 13.82 -3.22
N GLU A 40 13.13 14.78 -4.07
CA GLU A 40 12.25 15.84 -3.69
C GLU A 40 11.02 15.07 -3.24
N ALA A 41 10.90 14.90 -1.93
CA ALA A 41 9.63 14.56 -1.33
C ALA A 41 8.66 15.60 -1.91
N ARG A 42 7.94 15.20 -2.95
CA ARG A 42 6.90 16.03 -3.55
C ARG A 42 6.05 16.47 -2.36
N PRO A 43 5.91 17.79 -2.10
CA PRO A 43 4.95 18.21 -1.10
C PRO A 43 3.62 17.52 -1.43
N PRO A 44 2.89 17.00 -0.43
CA PRO A 44 1.58 16.40 -0.69
C PRO A 44 0.77 17.39 -1.53
N PRO A 45 -0.02 16.92 -2.52
CA PRO A 45 -0.82 17.81 -3.32
C PRO A 45 -1.62 18.74 -2.39
N PRO A 46 -1.75 20.05 -2.69
CA PRO A 46 -2.59 20.92 -1.89
C PRO A 46 -3.96 20.26 -1.83
N SER A 47 -4.39 19.89 -0.63
CA SER A 47 -5.72 19.38 -0.37
C SER A 47 -6.68 20.36 -1.02
N SER A 48 -7.37 19.91 -2.06
CA SER A 48 -8.29 20.71 -2.86
C SER A 48 -9.17 21.57 -1.94
N PRO A 49 -9.48 22.83 -2.29
CA PRO A 49 -10.36 23.66 -1.48
C PRO A 49 -11.75 23.02 -1.51
N LEU A 50 -12.02 22.17 -0.52
CA LEU A 50 -13.33 21.58 -0.32
C LEU A 50 -14.28 22.72 0.11
N PRO A 51 -15.50 22.78 -0.45
CA PRO A 51 -16.50 23.74 -0.02
C PRO A 51 -16.76 23.57 1.49
N ALA A 52 -17.08 24.68 2.17
CA ALA A 52 -17.08 24.87 3.61
C ALA A 52 -17.81 23.79 4.45
N GLY A 53 -17.12 22.68 4.67
CA GLY A 53 -17.33 21.72 5.75
C GLY A 53 -15.95 21.41 6.31
N ASP A 54 -15.78 21.59 7.62
CA ASP A 54 -14.47 21.43 8.26
C ASP A 54 -13.88 20.03 8.03
N CYS A 55 -14.71 19.00 7.82
CA CYS A 55 -14.26 17.65 7.45
C CYS A 55 -14.66 17.25 6.01
N PRO A 56 -13.81 16.45 5.34
CA PRO A 56 -14.14 15.86 4.04
C PRO A 56 -15.26 14.83 4.17
N GLN A 57 -15.65 14.25 3.03
CA GLN A 57 -16.56 13.10 2.99
C GLN A 57 -16.12 11.98 3.97
N PRO A 58 -17.07 11.36 4.67
CA PRO A 58 -16.77 10.39 5.71
C PRO A 58 -16.14 9.10 5.15
N PRO A 59 -15.20 8.48 5.89
CA PRO A 59 -14.48 7.30 5.43
C PRO A 59 -15.45 6.13 5.23
N ARG A 60 -15.24 5.37 4.16
CA ARG A 60 -16.00 4.14 3.89
C ARG A 60 -15.19 2.96 4.39
N PHE A 61 -15.77 2.16 5.28
CA PHE A 61 -15.12 0.95 5.79
C PHE A 61 -15.58 -0.28 5.00
N VAL A 62 -14.69 -1.25 4.84
CA VAL A 62 -15.03 -2.54 4.21
C VAL A 62 -15.86 -3.39 5.17
N PHE A 63 -15.61 -3.28 6.48
CA PHE A 63 -16.27 -4.03 7.54
C PHE A 63 -17.52 -3.34 8.12
N ALA A 64 -17.75 -2.07 7.77
CA ALA A 64 -18.87 -1.29 8.30
C ALA A 64 -19.48 -0.37 7.25
N GLU A 65 -20.75 -0.05 7.44
CA GLU A 65 -21.50 0.89 6.60
C GLU A 65 -22.08 2.01 7.46
N PRO A 66 -22.21 3.23 6.93
CA PRO A 66 -22.85 4.33 7.66
C PRO A 66 -24.34 4.04 7.86
N THR A 67 -24.83 4.25 9.07
CA THR A 67 -26.25 4.01 9.42
C THR A 67 -27.16 5.13 8.90
N ALA A 68 -26.61 6.32 8.68
CA ALA A 68 -27.30 7.48 8.14
C ALA A 68 -26.68 7.93 6.81
N ALA A 69 -27.47 8.62 6.00
CA ALA A 69 -26.95 9.26 4.79
C ALA A 69 -25.88 10.30 5.18
N PRO A 70 -24.78 10.39 4.44
CA PRO A 70 -23.82 11.48 4.60
C PRO A 70 -24.53 12.81 4.29
N GLN A 71 -24.72 13.67 5.29
CA GLN A 71 -25.32 15.00 5.12
C GLN A 71 -24.24 16.08 5.26
N GLU A 72 -23.95 16.77 4.16
CA GLU A 72 -23.05 17.93 4.16
C GLU A 72 -23.79 19.21 4.60
N PRO A 73 -23.10 20.18 5.21
CA PRO A 73 -21.66 20.21 5.52
C PRO A 73 -21.31 19.47 6.83
N TYR A 74 -20.14 18.79 6.87
CA TYR A 74 -19.61 18.19 8.10
C TYR A 74 -18.75 19.20 8.84
N THR A 75 -19.29 19.82 9.88
CA THR A 75 -18.53 20.72 10.76
C THR A 75 -17.80 19.95 11.85
N VAL A 76 -16.76 20.56 12.44
CA VAL A 76 -16.08 20.00 13.61
C VAL A 76 -17.08 19.67 14.71
N GLY A 77 -16.99 18.45 15.25
CA GLY A 77 -17.92 17.92 16.25
C GLY A 77 -19.05 17.07 15.66
N THR A 78 -19.19 17.00 14.33
CA THR A 78 -20.17 16.10 13.70
C THR A 78 -19.85 14.64 13.99
N THR A 79 -20.81 13.89 14.52
CA THR A 79 -20.68 12.46 14.81
C THR A 79 -21.53 11.62 13.87
N LEU A 80 -20.91 10.67 13.19
CA LEU A 80 -21.57 9.70 12.32
C LEU A 80 -21.57 8.32 12.98
N ARG A 81 -22.70 7.63 12.88
CA ARG A 81 -22.83 6.26 13.37
C ARG A 81 -22.67 5.27 12.23
N TYR A 82 -21.85 4.26 12.45
CA TYR A 82 -21.66 3.14 11.57
C TYR A 82 -22.31 1.89 12.15
N ARG A 83 -22.60 0.93 11.29
CA ARG A 83 -23.02 -0.42 11.65
C ARG A 83 -22.06 -1.43 11.03
N CYS A 84 -21.74 -2.48 11.76
CA CYS A 84 -20.95 -3.58 11.22
C CYS A 84 -21.73 -4.30 10.13
N ARG A 85 -21.04 -4.66 9.04
CA ARG A 85 -21.60 -5.49 7.98
C ARG A 85 -21.84 -6.92 8.46
N PRO A 86 -22.70 -7.70 7.78
CA PRO A 86 -22.87 -9.12 8.06
C PRO A 86 -21.52 -9.86 8.06
N GLY A 87 -21.28 -10.68 9.09
CA GLY A 87 -19.99 -11.37 9.31
C GLY A 87 -19.01 -10.60 10.19
N TYR A 88 -19.31 -9.36 10.57
CA TYR A 88 -18.57 -8.59 11.56
C TYR A 88 -19.46 -8.29 12.77
N THR A 89 -18.88 -8.30 13.96
CA THR A 89 -19.57 -8.00 15.23
C THR A 89 -18.93 -6.80 15.89
N MET A 90 -19.72 -6.00 16.61
CA MET A 90 -19.18 -4.86 17.35
C MET A 90 -18.21 -5.37 18.43
N ALA A 91 -17.00 -4.79 18.46
CA ALA A 91 -16.03 -5.11 19.49
C ALA A 91 -16.51 -4.63 20.86
N SER A 92 -16.37 -5.47 21.88
CA SER A 92 -16.76 -5.13 23.25
C SER A 92 -16.01 -3.90 23.74
N GLY A 93 -16.73 -2.89 24.22
CA GLY A 93 -16.15 -1.63 24.71
C GLY A 93 -15.72 -0.64 23.63
N LYS A 94 -15.99 -0.92 22.35
CA LYS A 94 -15.77 0.03 21.24
C LYS A 94 -17.06 0.70 20.80
N SER A 95 -16.93 1.91 20.26
CA SER A 95 -18.05 2.69 19.72
C SER A 95 -17.95 2.77 18.20
N PRO A 96 -19.00 2.43 17.44
CA PRO A 96 -19.01 2.59 15.99
C PRO A 96 -19.32 4.05 15.60
N VAL A 97 -18.83 5.00 16.38
CA VAL A 97 -19.09 6.43 16.22
C VAL A 97 -17.82 7.08 15.68
N VAL A 98 -17.98 7.80 14.58
CA VAL A 98 -16.89 8.46 13.86
C VAL A 98 -17.12 9.96 13.98
N THR A 99 -16.15 10.67 14.54
CA THR A 99 -16.32 12.09 14.90
C THR A 99 -15.41 12.95 14.06
N CYS A 100 -15.96 14.00 13.45
CA CYS A 100 -15.17 15.03 12.79
C CYS A 100 -14.41 15.83 13.85
N VAL A 101 -13.08 15.72 13.84
CA VAL A 101 -12.21 16.46 14.76
C VAL A 101 -11.72 17.75 14.11
N SER A 102 -11.23 18.69 14.93
CA SER A 102 -10.74 20.00 14.50
C SER A 102 -9.56 19.96 13.52
N ASN A 103 -8.91 18.80 13.35
CA ASN A 103 -7.89 18.56 12.34
C ASN A 103 -8.46 18.24 10.94
N SER A 104 -9.73 18.59 10.69
CA SER A 104 -10.40 18.29 9.42
C SER A 104 -10.34 16.81 9.03
N SER A 105 -10.40 15.94 10.04
CA SER A 105 -10.24 14.49 9.90
C SER A 105 -11.30 13.77 10.71
N TRP A 106 -11.57 12.52 10.34
CA TRP A 106 -12.51 11.66 11.03
C TRP A 106 -11.80 10.78 12.04
N SER A 107 -12.13 10.96 13.32
CA SER A 107 -11.67 10.09 14.40
C SER A 107 -12.57 8.87 14.48
N ALA A 108 -12.01 7.71 14.12
CA ALA A 108 -12.68 6.41 14.15
C ALA A 108 -11.74 5.34 14.72
N ASP A 109 -12.26 4.42 15.52
CA ASP A 109 -11.52 3.23 15.96
C ASP A 109 -11.49 2.18 14.84
N PRO A 110 -10.35 1.84 14.23
CA PRO A 110 -10.32 0.85 13.14
C PRO A 110 -10.81 -0.54 13.58
N ASP A 111 -10.76 -0.84 14.89
CA ASP A 111 -11.16 -2.12 15.49
C ASP A 111 -12.56 -2.11 16.10
N PHE A 112 -13.44 -1.13 15.79
CA PHE A 112 -14.80 -1.12 16.33
C PHE A 112 -15.67 -2.29 15.83
N CYS A 113 -15.31 -2.90 14.69
CA CYS A 113 -15.92 -4.13 14.19
C CYS A 113 -14.85 -5.21 14.08
N ILE A 114 -15.04 -6.31 14.79
CA ILE A 114 -14.21 -7.51 14.70
C ILE A 114 -14.88 -8.54 13.80
N GLY A 115 -14.09 -9.16 12.92
CA GLY A 115 -14.57 -10.24 12.05
C GLY A 115 -15.00 -11.42 12.92
N GLY A 116 -16.31 -11.65 12.98
CA GLY A 116 -16.87 -12.78 13.69
C GLY A 116 -16.92 -13.96 12.74
N PHE A 117 -16.01 -14.91 12.90
CA PHE A 117 -16.34 -16.29 12.53
C PHE A 117 -17.50 -16.69 13.45
N LEU A 118 -18.74 -16.44 13.01
CA LEU A 118 -19.90 -17.00 13.68
C LEU A 118 -19.71 -18.52 13.70
N PRO A 119 -19.58 -19.17 14.88
CA PRO A 119 -19.87 -20.59 14.92
C PRO A 119 -21.34 -20.72 14.51
N ARG A 120 -21.60 -21.34 13.36
CA ARG A 120 -22.96 -21.68 12.95
C ARG A 120 -23.57 -22.57 14.04
N GLY A 121 -24.43 -21.99 14.87
CA GLY A 121 -25.31 -22.71 15.78
C GLY A 121 -24.84 -22.75 17.24
N HIS A 122 -25.52 -21.99 18.09
CA HIS A 122 -26.40 -22.57 19.11
C HIS A 122 -27.30 -21.44 19.60
N GLY A 123 -28.60 -21.54 19.31
CA GLY A 123 -29.58 -20.61 19.83
C GLY A 123 -29.49 -20.57 21.35
N SER A 124 -29.53 -19.37 21.91
CA SER A 124 -29.77 -19.13 23.32
C SER A 124 -31.18 -19.60 23.68
N LEU A 125 -31.39 -20.91 23.77
CA LEU A 125 -32.51 -21.47 24.53
C LEU A 125 -32.17 -21.24 26.00
N LEU A 126 -32.67 -20.14 26.54
CA LEU A 126 -32.87 -19.97 27.98
C LEU A 126 -33.63 -21.20 28.52
N PRO A 127 -33.11 -21.90 29.55
CA PRO A 127 -33.97 -22.70 30.40
C PRO A 127 -34.52 -21.78 31.51
N SER A 128 -35.74 -21.30 31.34
CA SER A 128 -36.50 -20.69 32.43
C SER A 128 -37.11 -21.82 33.25
N TRP A 129 -36.60 -22.01 34.47
CA TRP A 129 -37.12 -22.92 35.49
C TRP A 129 -38.52 -22.53 35.96
#